data_AF-A0A0V1EZ37-F1
#
_entry.id   AF-A0A0V1EZ37-F1
#
_cell.length_a   1.000
_cell.length_b   1.000
_cell.length_c   1.000
_cell.angle_alpha   90.00
_cell.angle_beta   90.00
_cell.angle_gamma   90.00
#
_symmetry.space_group_name_H-M   'P 1'
#
loop_
_entity.id
_entity.type
_entity.pdbx_description
1 polymer ?
#
loop_
_entity_poly.entity_id
_entity_poly.type
_entity_poly.pdbx_seq_one_letter_code
_entity_poly.pdbx_strand_id
1 'polypeptide(L)' 'LRKYRSVFTEELGTYVGKPVSLDLDPNVTPICMKARKVPFALREKIDAELDKLVEQGVLEPVDHPVWSTPIVTSVKP' A
#
# COMPACT_ATOMS: atom_id res chain seq x y z
N LEU A 1 11.63 -30.49 0.85
CA LEU A 1 11.40 -29.12 1.41
C LEU A 1 12.67 -28.25 1.48
N ARG A 2 13.87 -28.76 1.82
CA ARG A 2 15.12 -27.95 1.88
C ARG A 2 15.47 -27.14 0.61
N LYS A 3 15.18 -27.67 -0.58
CA LYS A 3 15.52 -27.04 -1.87
C LYS A 3 14.78 -25.71 -2.14
N TYR A 4 13.63 -25.49 -1.51
CA TYR A 4 12.75 -24.35 -1.76
C TYR A 4 12.50 -23.51 -0.51
N ARG A 5 13.41 -23.55 0.47
CA ARG A 5 13.22 -22.86 1.76
C ARG A 5 12.94 -21.37 1.59
N SER A 6 13.54 -20.74 0.58
CA SER A 6 13.39 -19.30 0.30
C SER A 6 11.97 -18.87 -0.12
N VAL A 7 11.12 -19.78 -0.61
CA VAL A 7 9.73 -19.43 -0.98
C VAL A 7 8.72 -19.74 0.14
N PHE A 8 9.19 -20.26 1.27
CA PHE A 8 8.38 -20.56 2.46
C PHE A 8 8.87 -19.79 3.69
N THR A 9 9.47 -18.61 3.48
CA THR A 9 9.82 -17.68 4.55
C THR A 9 8.57 -16.96 5.04
N GLU A 10 8.57 -16.56 6.32
CA GLU A 10 7.49 -15.74 6.89
C GLU A 10 7.58 -14.26 6.46
N GLU A 11 8.75 -13.86 5.95
CA GLU A 11 9.01 -12.52 5.44
C GLU A 11 8.38 -12.30 4.05
N LEU A 12 7.93 -11.06 3.81
CA LEU A 12 7.45 -10.63 2.52
C LEU A 12 8.63 -10.46 1.55
N GLY A 13 8.64 -11.22 0.46
CA GLY A 13 9.63 -11.07 -0.61
C GLY A 13 9.31 -9.91 -1.56
N THR A 14 10.33 -9.39 -2.24
CA THR A 14 10.18 -8.35 -3.27
C THR A 14 10.23 -8.97 -4.67
N TYR A 15 9.42 -8.45 -5.58
CA TYR A 15 9.49 -8.84 -6.98
C TYR A 15 10.82 -8.41 -7.61
N VAL A 16 11.53 -9.35 -8.24
CA VAL A 16 12.88 -9.16 -8.81
C VAL A 16 12.91 -9.01 -10.33
N GLY A 17 11.74 -8.97 -10.98
CA GLY A 17 11.65 -8.82 -12.43
C GLY A 17 11.74 -7.37 -12.89
N LYS A 18 11.36 -7.11 -14.14
CA LYS A 18 11.39 -5.76 -14.73
C LYS A 18 10.36 -4.84 -14.08
N PRO A 19 10.63 -3.53 -13.95
CA PRO A 19 9.65 -2.56 -13.48
C PRO A 19 8.32 -2.65 -14.23
N VAL A 20 7.23 -2.47 -13.49
CA VAL A 20 5.87 -2.43 -14.05
C VAL A 20 5.52 -0.99 -14.38
N SER A 21 5.06 -0.73 -15.61
CA SER A 21 4.51 0.57 -16.02
C SER A 21 3.00 0.46 -16.13
N LEU A 22 2.30 1.53 -15.75
CA LEU A 22 0.86 1.70 -15.93
C LEU A 22 0.64 2.96 -16.77
N ASP A 23 0.25 2.77 -18.03
CA ASP A 23 0.00 3.88 -18.95
C ASP A 23 -1.44 4.39 -18.82
N LEU A 24 -1.60 5.71 -18.76
CA LEU A 24 -2.89 6.38 -18.68
C LEU A 24 -3.19 7.07 -20.02
N ASP A 25 -4.48 7.17 -20.36
CA ASP A 25 -4.92 8.01 -21.48
C ASP A 25 -4.54 9.48 -21.18
N PRO A 26 -3.82 10.17 -22.09
CA PRO A 26 -3.36 11.53 -21.87
C PRO A 26 -4.48 12.57 -21.68
N ASN A 27 -5.72 12.24 -22.03
CA ASN A 27 -6.88 13.11 -21.86
C ASN A 27 -7.51 13.00 -20.45
N VAL A 28 -7.06 12.07 -19.61
CA VAL A 28 -7.63 11.87 -18.28
C VAL A 28 -7.03 12.87 -17.28
N THR A 29 -7.91 13.68 -16.70
CA THR A 29 -7.53 14.61 -15.64
C THR A 29 -7.29 13.89 -14.31
N PRO A 30 -6.20 14.18 -13.59
CA PRO A 30 -5.96 13.66 -12.26
C PRO A 30 -7.02 14.02 -11.23
N ILE A 31 -7.30 13.07 -10.33
CA ILE A 31 -8.25 13.25 -9.23
C ILE A 31 -7.53 13.07 -7.89
N CYS A 32 -7.67 14.08 -7.02
CA CYS A 32 -7.15 14.06 -5.66
C CYS A 32 -8.32 14.17 -4.67
N MET A 33 -8.61 13.09 -3.95
CA MET A 33 -9.73 12.98 -3.02
C MET A 33 -9.25 13.08 -1.57
N LYS A 34 -10.08 13.70 -0.71
CA LYS A 34 -9.80 13.75 0.73
C LYS A 34 -9.94 12.36 1.37
N ALA A 35 -9.08 12.08 2.36
CA ALA A 35 -9.18 10.88 3.18
C ALA A 35 -10.54 10.83 3.93
N ARG A 36 -11.06 9.61 4.14
CA ARG A 36 -12.28 9.40 4.91
C ARG A 36 -12.01 9.57 6.40
N LYS A 37 -13.03 10.02 7.14
CA LYS A 37 -13.00 10.03 8.61
C LYS A 37 -13.00 8.59 9.12
N VAL A 38 -12.08 8.29 10.02
CA VAL A 38 -11.91 6.98 10.64
C VAL A 38 -12.43 7.05 12.09
N PRO A 39 -13.19 6.03 12.55
CA PRO A 39 -13.58 5.93 13.96
C PRO A 39 -12.37 5.95 14.88
N PHE A 40 -12.46 6.68 16.01
CA PHE A 40 -11.34 6.85 16.94
C PHE A 40 -10.72 5.51 17.38
N ALA A 41 -11.56 4.52 17.71
CA ALA A 41 -11.14 3.19 18.15
C ALA A 41 -10.31 2.40 17.11
N LEU A 42 -10.35 2.77 15.82
CA LEU A 42 -9.60 2.10 14.76
C LEU A 42 -8.33 2.84 14.35
N ARG A 43 -8.18 4.10 14.76
CA ARG A 43 -7.11 4.98 14.27
C ARG A 43 -5.72 4.40 14.55
N GLU A 44 -5.44 4.03 15.80
CA GLU A 44 -4.14 3.47 16.19
C GLU A 44 -3.80 2.18 15.42
N LYS A 45 -4.80 1.32 15.17
CA LYS A 45 -4.59 0.08 14.41
C LYS A 45 -4.27 0.35 12.95
N ILE A 46 -4.89 1.38 12.36
CA ILE A 46 -4.65 1.76 10.97
C ILE A 46 -3.28 2.41 10.85
N ASP A 47 -2.93 3.33 11.75
CA ASP A 47 -1.62 3.98 11.76
C ASP A 47 -0.50 2.93 11.88
N ALA A 48 -0.62 1.97 12.80
CA ALA A 48 0.35 0.89 12.95
C ALA A 48 0.50 -0.01 11.71
N GLU A 49 -0.59 -0.31 11.00
CA GLU A 49 -0.50 -1.10 9.76
C GLU A 49 0.11 -0.29 8.60
N LEU A 50 -0.19 1.01 8.51
CA LEU A 50 0.45 1.89 7.52
C LEU A 50 1.95 1.98 7.77
N ASP A 51 2.38 2.19 9.01
CA ASP A 51 3.79 2.25 9.39
C ASP A 51 4.52 0.94 9.05
N LYS A 52 3.90 -0.20 9.35
CA LYS A 52 4.43 -1.53 8.99
C LYS A 52 4.58 -1.69 7.47
N LEU A 53 3.60 -1.25 6.68
CA LEU A 53 3.68 -1.34 5.22
C LEU A 53 4.79 -0.44 4.65
N VAL A 54 5.04 0.72 5.29
CA VAL A 54 6.18 1.59 4.94
C VAL A 54 7.51 0.92 5.32
N GLU A 55 7.62 0.34 6.51
CA GLU A 55 8.82 -0.38 6.96
C GLU A 55 9.14 -1.58 6.05
N GLN A 56 8.11 -2.29 5.59
CA GLN A 56 8.25 -3.40 4.63
C GLN A 56 8.58 -2.94 3.20
N GLY A 57 8.57 -1.64 2.92
CA GLY A 57 8.80 -1.09 1.58
C GLY A 57 7.66 -1.35 0.60
N VAL A 58 6.46 -1.66 1.10
CA VAL A 58 5.25 -1.84 0.28
C VAL A 58 4.63 -0.49 -0.09
N LEU A 59 4.68 0.47 0.85
CA LEU A 59 4.23 1.84 0.65
C LEU A 59 5.40 2.81 0.82
N GLU A 60 5.36 3.91 0.08
CA GLU A 60 6.27 5.04 0.23
C GLU A 60 5.48 6.32 0.53
N PRO A 61 5.95 7.18 1.45
CA PRO A 61 5.37 8.50 1.64
C PRO A 61 5.56 9.37 0.39
N VAL A 62 4.49 10.06 -0.03
CA VAL A 62 4.52 10.98 -1.17
C VAL A 62 4.03 12.34 -0.74
N ASP A 63 4.88 13.36 -0.91
CA ASP A 63 4.50 14.75 -0.73
C ASP A 63 3.71 15.24 -1.94
N HIS A 64 2.57 15.89 -1.70
CA HIS A 64 1.71 16.52 -2.73
C HIS A 64 1.27 15.57 -3.88
N PRO A 65 0.48 14.51 -3.58
CA PRO A 65 0.03 13.57 -4.59
C PRO A 65 -0.94 14.20 -5.60
N VAL A 66 -0.65 14.03 -6.89
CA VAL A 66 -1.52 14.45 -8.00
C VAL A 66 -2.74 13.52 -8.11
N TRP A 67 -2.58 12.26 -7.72
CA TRP A 67 -3.63 11.24 -7.64
C TRP A 67 -3.81 10.78 -6.20
N SER A 68 -5.04 10.81 -5.68
CA SER A 68 -5.31 10.22 -4.36
C SER A 68 -6.74 9.72 -4.25
N THR A 69 -6.88 8.55 -3.63
CA THR A 69 -8.17 7.89 -3.37
C THR A 69 -8.27 7.51 -1.90
N PRO A 70 -9.42 7.67 -1.24
CA PRO A 70 -9.56 7.32 0.16
C PRO A 70 -9.52 5.80 0.38
N ILE A 71 -8.69 5.34 1.33
CA ILE A 71 -8.59 3.93 1.73
C ILE A 71 -9.89 3.46 2.40
N VAL A 72 -10.27 2.19 2.22
CA VAL A 72 -11.36 1.52 2.94
C VAL A 72 -10.75 0.68 4.06
N THR A 73 -11.22 0.85 5.29
CA THR A 73 -10.69 0.14 6.47
C THR A 73 -11.59 -1.05 6.82
N SER A 74 -11.39 -2.17 6.14
CA SER A 74 -12.14 -3.40 6.42
C SER A 74 -11.56 -4.14 7.63
N VAL A 75 -12.36 -4.36 8.66
CA VAL A 75 -11.99 -5.17 9.83
C VAL A 75 -12.24 -6.64 9.48
N LYS A 76 -11.20 -7.48 9.53
CA LYS A 76 -11.34 -8.92 9.39
C LYS A 76 -11.68 -9.52 10.78
N PRO A 77 -12.66 -10.45 10.86
CA PRO A 77 -12.97 -11.19 12.08
C PRO A 77 -11.80 -12.03 12.61
#